data_AF-A0A355TUA6-F1
#
_entry.id   AF-A0A355TUA6-F1
#
_cell.length_a   1.000
_cell.length_b   1.000
_cell.length_c   1.000
_cell.angle_alpha   90.00
_cell.angle_beta   90.00
_cell.angle_gamma   90.00
#
_symmetry.space_group_name_H-M   'P 1'
#
loop_
_entity.id
_entity.type
_entity.pdbx_description
1 polymer ?
#
loop_
_entity_poly.entity_id
_entity_poly.type
_entity_poly.pdbx_seq_one_letter_code
_entity_poly.pdbx_strand_id
1 'polypeptide(L)'
;MSSREKDFCCCFLKTGNAQKSAELAGFGGNTRAVGDKLLQREDILSEIERIASKQERLMNGLATAGYIRLAFGSVADAVSLIYMDKPSREELEKMDLFLVSEIKHPKEGAVEIKFFDRLKALEKLSVDRSGDDNAGSIFDAICNSAKQNGGE
;
A
#
# COMPACT_ATOMS: atom_id res chain seq x y z
N MET A 1 5.33 4.48 -30.00
CA MET A 1 5.62 3.28 -29.20
C MET A 1 4.61 2.17 -29.48
N SER A 2 5.07 0.95 -29.75
CA SER A 2 4.27 -0.23 -30.11
C SER A 2 3.70 -0.96 -28.88
N SER A 3 2.80 -1.93 -29.09
CA SER A 3 2.27 -2.77 -27.99
C SER A 3 3.37 -3.54 -27.27
N ARG A 4 4.31 -4.15 -28.01
CA ARG A 4 5.43 -4.89 -27.41
C ARG A 4 6.36 -3.98 -26.62
N GLU A 5 6.56 -2.75 -27.06
CA GLU A 5 7.35 -1.77 -26.30
C GLU A 5 6.66 -1.36 -24.99
N LYS A 6 5.33 -1.20 -24.98
CA LYS A 6 4.57 -1.00 -23.73
C LYS A 6 4.70 -2.18 -22.78
N ASP A 7 4.58 -3.40 -23.31
CA ASP A 7 4.74 -4.63 -22.53
C ASP A 7 6.15 -4.74 -21.97
N PHE A 8 7.17 -4.36 -22.74
CA PHE A 8 8.55 -4.28 -22.28
C PHE A 8 8.70 -3.34 -21.09
N CYS A 9 8.17 -2.12 -21.15
CA CYS A 9 8.24 -1.15 -20.04
C CYS A 9 7.59 -1.72 -18.76
N CYS A 10 6.41 -2.35 -18.89
CA CYS A 10 5.72 -3.00 -17.79
C CYS A 10 6.52 -4.17 -17.20
N CYS A 11 7.13 -5.01 -18.04
CA CYS A 11 7.95 -6.15 -17.60
C CYS A 11 9.26 -5.68 -16.95
N PHE A 12 9.83 -4.58 -17.43
CA PHE A 12 11.07 -4.04 -16.90
C PHE A 12 10.91 -3.56 -15.46
N LEU A 13 9.83 -2.84 -15.15
CA LEU A 13 9.53 -2.44 -13.77
C LEU A 13 9.32 -3.62 -12.81
N LYS A 14 8.86 -4.77 -13.32
CA LYS A 14 8.63 -5.97 -12.51
C LYS A 14 9.88 -6.82 -12.32
N THR A 15 10.80 -6.81 -13.29
CA THR A 15 11.92 -7.76 -13.32
C THR A 15 13.29 -7.11 -13.12
N GLY A 16 13.42 -5.81 -13.35
CA GLY A 16 14.72 -5.10 -13.37
C GLY A 16 15.69 -5.62 -14.43
N ASN A 17 15.24 -6.44 -15.38
CA ASN A 17 16.09 -7.16 -16.32
C ASN A 17 15.65 -6.90 -17.76
N ALA A 18 16.50 -6.21 -18.53
CA ALA A 18 16.20 -5.79 -19.90
C ALA A 18 15.98 -6.99 -20.84
N GLN A 19 16.86 -8.00 -20.79
CA GLN A 19 16.73 -9.20 -21.61
C GLN A 19 15.42 -9.93 -21.30
N LYS A 20 15.14 -10.18 -20.01
CA LYS A 20 13.95 -10.91 -19.59
C LYS A 20 12.66 -10.16 -19.96
N SER A 21 12.70 -8.84 -19.90
CA SER A 21 11.57 -7.98 -20.27
C SER A 21 11.31 -8.03 -21.78
N ALA A 22 12.37 -8.06 -22.60
CA ALA A 22 12.25 -8.21 -24.04
C ALA A 22 11.67 -9.59 -24.42
N GLU A 23 12.10 -10.66 -23.74
CA GLU A 23 11.54 -12.00 -23.93
C GLU A 23 10.03 -12.04 -23.59
N LEU A 24 9.65 -11.51 -22.42
CA LEU A 24 8.25 -11.49 -21.96
C LEU A 24 7.35 -10.62 -22.85
N ALA A 25 7.90 -9.55 -23.41
CA ALA A 25 7.21 -8.68 -24.36
C ALA A 25 7.12 -9.26 -25.80
N GLY A 26 7.65 -10.47 -26.03
CA GLY A 26 7.55 -11.16 -27.32
C GLY A 26 8.51 -10.64 -28.38
N PHE A 27 9.65 -10.05 -27.99
CA PHE A 27 10.74 -9.79 -28.93
C PHE A 27 11.49 -11.08 -29.25
N GLY A 28 11.82 -11.27 -30.53
CA GLY A 28 12.62 -12.40 -31.01
C GLY A 28 14.09 -12.03 -31.24
N GLY A 29 14.90 -13.02 -31.62
CA GLY A 29 16.32 -12.83 -31.91
C GLY A 29 17.15 -12.60 -30.64
N ASN A 30 18.16 -11.72 -30.73
CA ASN A 30 19.01 -11.38 -29.58
C ASN A 30 18.29 -10.42 -28.64
N THR A 31 17.48 -10.96 -27.74
CA THR A 31 16.64 -10.21 -26.78
C THR A 31 17.47 -9.34 -25.83
N ARG A 32 18.71 -9.73 -25.52
CA ARG A 32 19.64 -8.90 -24.75
C ARG A 32 19.93 -7.59 -25.48
N ALA A 33 20.39 -7.68 -26.73
CA ALA A 33 20.67 -6.50 -27.54
C ALA A 33 19.41 -5.64 -27.82
N VAL A 34 18.24 -6.28 -27.95
CA VAL A 34 16.96 -5.58 -28.07
C VAL A 34 16.65 -4.79 -26.79
N GLY A 35 16.72 -5.43 -25.62
CA GLY A 35 16.47 -4.77 -24.34
C GLY A 35 17.41 -3.60 -24.09
N ASP A 36 18.71 -3.78 -24.34
CA ASP A 36 19.72 -2.73 -24.19
C ASP A 36 19.42 -1.52 -25.11
N LYS A 37 19.04 -1.77 -26.37
CA LYS A 37 18.65 -0.71 -27.31
C LYS A 37 17.36 -0.01 -26.92
N LEU A 38 16.38 -0.74 -26.38
CA LEU A 38 15.13 -0.15 -25.92
C LEU A 38 15.38 0.82 -24.75
N LEU A 39 16.25 0.46 -23.80
CA LEU A 39 16.60 1.34 -22.67
C LEU A 39 17.42 2.57 -23.05
N GLN A 40 18.00 2.63 -24.25
CA GLN A 40 18.67 3.83 -24.76
C GLN A 40 17.71 4.85 -25.36
N ARG A 41 16.43 4.50 -25.56
CA ARG A 41 15.45 5.38 -26.17
C ARG A 41 14.71 6.20 -25.12
N GLU A 42 14.67 7.51 -25.34
CA GLU A 42 13.99 8.46 -24.47
C GLU A 42 12.49 8.16 -24.33
N ASP A 43 11.81 7.78 -25.42
CA ASP A 43 10.38 7.45 -25.39
C ASP A 43 10.05 6.23 -24.51
N ILE A 44 10.98 5.26 -24.44
CA ILE A 44 10.88 4.09 -23.57
C ILE A 44 11.13 4.48 -22.10
N LEU A 45 12.18 5.26 -21.84
CA LEU A 45 12.52 5.71 -20.48
C LEU A 45 11.40 6.56 -19.88
N SER A 46 10.87 7.53 -20.64
CA SER A 46 9.73 8.35 -20.20
C SER A 46 8.48 7.52 -19.91
N GLU A 47 8.23 6.45 -20.68
CA GLU A 47 7.10 5.55 -20.39
C GLU A 47 7.34 4.73 -19.11
N ILE A 48 8.55 4.21 -18.90
CA ILE A 48 8.92 3.49 -17.67
C ILE A 48 8.71 4.39 -16.46
N GLU A 49 9.19 5.63 -16.51
CA GLU A 49 8.97 6.63 -15.45
C GLU A 49 7.48 6.90 -15.26
N ARG A 50 6.72 7.13 -16.33
CA ARG A 50 5.28 7.37 -16.26
C ARG A 50 4.51 6.21 -15.61
N ILE A 51 4.88 4.97 -15.89
CA ILE A 51 4.27 3.79 -15.26
C ILE A 51 4.71 3.69 -13.80
N ALA A 52 6.00 3.89 -13.51
CA ALA A 52 6.55 3.86 -12.16
C ALA A 52 5.84 4.88 -11.25
N SER A 53 5.69 6.14 -11.68
CA SER A 53 5.01 7.17 -10.89
C SER A 53 3.53 6.84 -10.64
N LYS A 54 2.83 6.20 -11.60
CA LYS A 54 1.45 5.75 -11.39
C LYS A 54 1.39 4.59 -10.38
N GLN A 55 2.32 3.65 -10.48
CA GLN A 55 2.42 2.53 -9.56
C GLN A 55 2.76 3.00 -8.15
N GLU A 56 3.70 3.94 -8.01
CA GLU A 56 4.04 4.58 -6.74
C GLU A 56 2.82 5.23 -6.10
N ARG A 57 2.07 6.06 -6.84
CA ARG A 57 0.83 6.68 -6.33
C ARG A 57 -0.19 5.65 -5.86
N LEU A 58 -0.38 4.57 -6.62
CA LEU A 58 -1.27 3.47 -6.24
C LEU A 58 -0.78 2.78 -4.95
N MET A 59 0.51 2.43 -4.89
CA MET A 59 1.10 1.76 -3.73
C MET A 59 1.07 2.63 -2.47
N ASN A 60 1.32 3.94 -2.61
CA ASN A 60 1.19 4.90 -1.53
C ASN A 60 -0.26 4.96 -1.05
N GLY A 61 -1.24 5.07 -1.97
CA GLY A 61 -2.66 5.04 -1.61
C GLY A 61 -3.08 3.76 -0.88
N LEU A 62 -2.59 2.59 -1.32
CA LEU A 62 -2.83 1.31 -0.64
C LEU A 62 -2.17 1.25 0.74
N ALA A 63 -0.94 1.76 0.87
CA ALA A 63 -0.24 1.85 2.16
C ALA A 63 -0.98 2.78 3.13
N THR A 64 -1.42 3.96 2.67
CA THR A 64 -2.25 4.89 3.44
C THR A 64 -3.55 4.22 3.88
N ALA A 65 -4.25 3.53 3.00
CA ALA A 65 -5.47 2.79 3.34
C ALA A 65 -5.21 1.71 4.40
N GLY A 66 -4.10 0.98 4.30
CA GLY A 66 -3.66 0.01 5.30
C GLY A 66 -3.40 0.65 6.67
N TYR A 67 -2.65 1.76 6.72
CA TYR A 67 -2.38 2.47 7.98
C TYR A 67 -3.65 3.08 8.59
N ILE A 68 -4.59 3.60 7.78
CA ILE A 68 -5.89 4.07 8.28
C ILE A 68 -6.64 2.93 8.96
N ARG A 69 -6.67 1.74 8.35
CA ARG A 69 -7.27 0.56 8.99
C ARG A 69 -6.57 0.24 10.30
N LEU A 70 -5.24 0.21 10.35
CA LEU A 70 -4.49 -0.05 11.60
C LEU A 70 -4.80 0.98 12.70
N ALA A 71 -4.87 2.28 12.34
CA ALA A 71 -5.07 3.37 13.29
C ALA A 71 -6.51 3.44 13.84
N PHE A 72 -7.52 3.21 12.98
CA PHE A 72 -8.93 3.51 13.29
C PHE A 72 -9.87 2.29 13.21
N GLY A 73 -9.36 1.12 12.80
CA GLY A 73 -10.16 -0.09 12.65
C GLY A 73 -10.76 -0.58 13.97
N SER A 74 -11.87 -1.31 13.87
CA SER A 74 -12.52 -1.97 15.01
C SER A 74 -11.76 -3.22 15.43
N VAL A 75 -11.69 -3.47 16.74
CA VAL A 75 -11.18 -4.74 17.30
C VAL A 75 -12.30 -5.73 17.61
N ALA A 76 -13.55 -5.44 17.21
CA ALA A 76 -14.72 -6.21 17.59
C ALA A 76 -14.58 -7.70 17.27
N ASP A 77 -14.17 -8.07 16.06
CA ASP A 77 -14.06 -9.48 15.66
C ASP A 77 -12.96 -10.22 16.43
N ALA A 78 -11.83 -9.56 16.71
CA ALA A 78 -10.78 -10.14 17.55
C ALA A 78 -11.26 -10.33 19.00
N VAL A 79 -12.06 -9.40 19.52
CA VAL A 79 -12.70 -9.55 20.84
C VAL A 79 -13.71 -10.68 20.81
N SER A 80 -14.56 -10.77 19.78
CA SER A 80 -15.53 -11.86 19.60
C SER A 80 -14.84 -13.22 19.55
N LEU A 81 -13.71 -13.33 18.86
CA LEU A 81 -12.92 -14.55 18.76
C LEU A 81 -12.48 -15.08 20.12
N ILE A 82 -12.16 -14.22 21.08
CA ILE A 82 -11.75 -14.63 22.46
C ILE A 82 -12.89 -15.35 23.18
N TYR A 83 -14.15 -15.02 22.89
CA TYR A 83 -15.32 -15.58 23.55
C TYR A 83 -15.99 -16.73 22.77
N MET A 84 -15.51 -17.03 21.56
CA MET A 84 -16.05 -18.14 20.78
C MET A 84 -15.51 -19.48 21.27
N ASP A 85 -16.40 -20.44 21.53
CA ASP A 85 -16.01 -21.84 21.75
C ASP A 85 -15.92 -22.55 20.40
N LYS A 86 -14.71 -23.01 20.05
CA LYS A 86 -14.40 -23.78 18.83
C LYS A 86 -15.04 -23.20 17.55
N PRO A 87 -14.68 -21.97 17.15
CA PRO A 87 -15.23 -21.37 15.93
C PRO A 87 -14.95 -22.25 14.72
N SER A 88 -15.96 -22.41 13.87
CA SER A 88 -15.83 -23.10 12.59
C SER A 88 -14.93 -22.32 11.64
N ARG A 89 -14.37 -23.02 10.65
CA ARG A 89 -13.56 -22.38 9.61
C ARG A 89 -14.32 -21.28 8.86
N GLU A 90 -15.61 -21.50 8.59
CA GLU A 90 -16.44 -20.53 7.87
C GLU A 90 -16.69 -19.25 8.70
N GLU A 91 -16.84 -19.37 10.02
CA GLU A 91 -16.93 -18.21 10.91
C GLU A 91 -15.62 -17.42 10.93
N LEU A 92 -14.48 -18.11 11.02
CA LEU A 92 -13.15 -17.48 11.00
C LEU A 92 -12.87 -16.77 9.68
N GLU A 93 -13.28 -17.33 8.54
CA GLU A 93 -13.09 -16.71 7.22
C GLU A 93 -13.90 -15.41 7.03
N LYS A 94 -14.95 -15.19 7.83
CA LYS A 94 -15.79 -13.98 7.79
C LYS A 94 -15.30 -12.86 8.72
N MET A 95 -14.35 -13.14 9.61
CA MET A 95 -13.83 -12.16 10.56
C MET A 95 -12.81 -11.21 9.93
N ASP A 96 -12.88 -9.92 10.29
CA ASP A 96 -11.82 -8.96 10.02
C ASP A 96 -10.77 -8.97 11.15
N LEU A 97 -9.74 -9.81 10.97
CA LEU A 97 -8.59 -9.87 11.88
C LEU A 97 -7.41 -9.00 11.42
N PHE A 98 -7.62 -8.03 10.52
CA PHE A 98 -6.54 -7.23 9.94
C PHE A 98 -5.64 -6.51 10.96
N LEU A 99 -6.20 -6.13 12.12
CA LEU A 99 -5.45 -5.45 13.19
C LEU A 99 -4.55 -6.37 14.01
N VAL A 100 -4.73 -7.69 13.89
CA VAL A 100 -4.05 -8.68 14.72
C VAL A 100 -2.64 -8.94 14.18
N SER A 101 -1.64 -8.76 15.04
CA SER A 101 -0.24 -9.05 14.74
C SER A 101 0.20 -10.44 15.19
N GLU A 102 -0.45 -10.98 16.24
CA GLU A 102 -0.11 -12.27 16.81
C GLU A 102 -1.32 -12.87 17.56
N ILE A 103 -1.51 -14.19 17.45
CA ILE A 103 -2.46 -14.98 18.25
C ILE A 103 -1.69 -16.13 18.91
N LYS A 104 -1.84 -16.28 20.23
CA LYS A 104 -1.17 -17.30 21.03
C LYS A 104 -2.13 -18.01 21.99
N HIS A 105 -1.79 -19.26 22.30
CA HIS A 105 -2.45 -20.06 23.34
C HIS A 105 -1.42 -20.43 24.41
N PRO A 106 -1.06 -19.49 25.32
CA PRO A 106 0.06 -19.71 26.25
C PRO A 106 -0.22 -20.80 27.28
N LYS A 107 -1.49 -21.08 27.56
CA LYS A 107 -1.97 -22.13 28.47
C LYS A 107 -3.25 -22.72 27.93
N GLU A 108 -3.60 -23.92 28.39
CA GLU A 108 -4.88 -24.54 28.06
C GLU A 108 -6.05 -23.63 28.50
N GLY A 109 -6.93 -23.31 27.56
CA GLY A 109 -8.04 -22.37 27.78
C GLY A 109 -7.69 -20.88 27.79
N ALA A 110 -6.42 -20.50 27.60
CA ALA A 110 -6.02 -19.10 27.50
C ALA A 110 -5.74 -18.71 26.04
N VAL A 111 -6.27 -17.57 25.61
CA VAL A 111 -5.99 -16.94 24.31
C VAL A 111 -5.38 -15.56 24.55
N GLU A 112 -4.26 -15.28 23.89
CA GLU A 112 -3.62 -13.97 23.86
C GLU A 112 -3.62 -13.44 22.42
N ILE A 113 -4.17 -12.25 22.21
CA ILE A 113 -4.18 -11.55 20.93
C ILE A 113 -3.39 -10.25 21.07
N LYS A 114 -2.43 -10.02 20.16
CA LYS A 114 -1.75 -8.74 20.04
C LYS A 114 -2.22 -8.01 18.80
N PHE A 115 -2.29 -6.69 18.92
CA PHE A 115 -2.61 -5.79 17.82
C PHE A 115 -1.36 -5.09 17.32
N PHE A 116 -1.41 -4.58 16.09
CA PHE A 116 -0.45 -3.59 15.64
C PHE A 116 -0.57 -2.28 16.42
N ASP A 117 0.53 -1.55 16.52
CA ASP A 117 0.59 -0.26 17.22
C ASP A 117 -0.13 0.84 16.42
N ARG A 118 -1.20 1.38 17.01
CA ARG A 118 -2.01 2.46 16.42
C ARG A 118 -1.28 3.79 16.34
N LEU A 119 -0.46 4.11 17.34
CA LEU A 119 0.31 5.37 17.34
C LEU A 119 1.34 5.34 16.22
N LYS A 120 2.02 4.20 16.02
CA LYS A 120 2.93 4.03 14.89
C LYS A 120 2.23 4.15 13.54
N ALA A 121 0.99 3.66 13.41
CA ALA A 121 0.20 3.84 12.19
C ALA A 121 -0.16 5.32 11.97
N LEU A 122 -0.53 6.05 13.03
CA LEU A 122 -0.81 7.49 12.97
C LEU A 122 0.42 8.31 12.61
N GLU A 123 1.59 7.97 13.16
CA GLU A 123 2.87 8.59 12.78
C GLU A 123 3.15 8.41 11.28
N LYS A 124 2.88 7.24 10.72
CA LYS A 124 3.05 7.01 9.27
C LYS A 124 2.05 7.78 8.42
N LEU A 125 0.87 8.08 8.94
CA LEU A 125 -0.13 8.91 8.27
C LEU A 125 0.16 10.41 8.37
N SER A 126 0.94 10.86 9.35
CA SER A 126 1.25 12.29 9.54
C SER A 126 2.47 12.78 8.75
N VAL A 127 3.38 11.88 8.36
CA VAL A 127 4.66 12.24 7.71
C VAL A 127 4.50 12.73 6.26
N ASP A 128 3.38 12.46 5.59
CA ASP A 128 3.19 12.77 4.15
C ASP A 128 2.50 14.11 3.84
N ARG A 129 2.22 14.96 4.84
CA ARG A 129 1.57 16.28 4.58
C ARG A 129 2.53 17.43 4.29
N SER A 130 3.83 17.19 4.28
CA SER A 130 4.86 18.23 4.14
C SER A 130 5.25 18.53 2.68
N GLY A 131 4.68 17.81 1.70
CA GLY A 131 5.00 17.93 0.27
C GLY A 131 3.95 18.66 -0.58
N ASP A 132 2.77 18.94 -0.02
CA ASP A 132 1.70 19.70 -0.68
C ASP A 132 1.54 21.04 0.06
N ASP A 133 2.39 22.00 -0.32
CA ASP A 133 2.50 23.34 0.26
C ASP A 133 1.30 24.26 -0.08
N ASN A 134 0.10 23.70 -0.27
CA ASN A 134 -1.09 24.52 -0.57
C ASN A 134 -2.45 23.95 -0.12
N ALA A 135 -2.47 22.94 0.74
CA ALA A 135 -3.70 22.51 1.40
C ALA A 135 -3.53 22.64 2.90
N GLY A 136 -3.90 23.81 3.44
CA GLY A 136 -4.04 24.03 4.87
C GLY A 136 -4.72 22.81 5.50
N SER A 137 -4.05 22.22 6.48
CA SER A 137 -4.42 20.92 7.01
C SER A 137 -5.84 21.00 7.58
N ILE A 138 -6.54 19.87 7.64
CA ILE A 138 -7.85 19.79 8.33
C ILE A 138 -7.74 20.34 9.76
N PHE A 139 -6.58 20.20 10.38
CA PHE A 139 -6.28 20.79 11.68
C PHE A 139 -6.32 22.33 11.64
N ASP A 140 -5.75 22.97 10.62
CA ASP A 140 -5.84 24.43 10.42
C ASP A 140 -7.28 24.89 10.19
N ALA A 141 -8.07 24.14 9.42
CA ALA A 141 -9.48 24.44 9.21
C ALA A 141 -10.29 24.38 10.53
N ILE A 142 -10.04 23.37 11.36
CA ILE A 142 -10.66 23.23 12.68
C ILE A 142 -10.20 24.36 13.61
N CYS A 143 -8.89 24.64 13.69
CA CYS A 143 -8.37 25.73 14.52
C CYS A 143 -8.90 27.10 14.10
N ASN A 144 -9.06 27.36 12.80
CA ASN A 144 -9.58 28.63 12.30
C ASN A 144 -11.09 28.79 12.58
N SER A 145 -11.87 27.71 12.50
CA SER A 145 -13.29 27.74 12.89
C SER A 145 -13.48 28.04 14.39
N ALA A 146 -12.62 27.49 15.24
CA ALA A 146 -12.63 27.78 16.68
C ALA A 146 -12.25 29.24 17.00
N LYS A 147 -11.33 29.83 16.24
CA LYS A 147 -10.94 31.24 16.38
C LYS A 147 -12.03 32.21 15.88
N GLN A 148 -12.80 31.84 14.85
CA GLN A 148 -13.89 32.68 14.33
C GLN A 148 -15.12 32.74 15.24
N ASN A 149 -15.35 31.72 16.08
CA ASN A 149 -16.46 31.69 17.04
C ASN A 149 -16.09 32.18 18.45
N GLY A 150 -14.85 32.63 18.66
CA GLY A 150 -14.35 33.11 19.95
C GLY A 150 -14.13 34.62 20.05
N GLY A 151 -14.53 35.39 19.03
CA GLY A 151 -14.51 36.85 19.04
C GLY A 151 -15.93 37.39 19.12
N GLU A 152 -16.19 38.17 20.17
CA GLU A 152 -17.44 38.90 20.49
C GLU A 152 -18.00 39.73 19.33
#